data_AF-A0A2N1M9Z9-F1
#
_entry.id   AF-A0A2N1M9Z9-F1
#
_cell.length_a   1.000
_cell.length_b   1.000
_cell.length_c   1.000
_cell.angle_alpha   90.00
_cell.angle_beta   90.00
_cell.angle_gamma   90.00
#
_symmetry.space_group_name_H-M   'P 1'
#
loop_
_entity.id
_entity.type
_entity.pdbx_description
1 polymer ?
#
loop_
_entity_poly.entity_id
_entity_poly.type
_entity_poly.pdbx_seq_one_letter_code
_entity_poly.pdbx_strand_id
1 'polypeptide(L)'
;YYNGILSWRDMIDMLWGIAGGLERIHGEGKIHGNLHGGNLLIEDEDTSTDARIGDIGLHGPCNNENKSSDQIYGVLPYVAPEVLRGENYSTASDMYSIGI
;
A
#
# COMPACT_ATOMS: atom_id res chain seq x y z
N TYR A 1 -12.23 -9.53 -27.37
CA TYR A 1 -10.81 -9.40 -27.00
C TYR A 1 -10.56 -7.95 -26.63
N TYR A 2 -10.83 -7.60 -25.37
CA TYR A 2 -10.45 -6.29 -24.84
C TYR A 2 -8.98 -6.38 -24.45
N ASN A 3 -8.15 -5.56 -25.09
CA ASN A 3 -6.74 -5.45 -24.75
C ASN A 3 -6.64 -5.02 -23.28
N GLY A 4 -5.79 -5.68 -22.50
CA GLY A 4 -5.53 -5.37 -21.08
C GLY A 4 -4.83 -4.01 -20.90
N ILE A 5 -5.47 -2.95 -21.36
CA ILE A 5 -5.04 -1.56 -21.27
C ILE A 5 -6.03 -0.88 -20.33
N LEU A 6 -5.56 -0.57 -19.13
CA LEU A 6 -6.27 0.30 -18.20
C LEU A 6 -6.42 1.68 -18.83
N SER A 7 -7.64 2.20 -18.82
CA SER A 7 -7.90 3.58 -19.17
C SER A 7 -7.47 4.52 -18.04
N TRP A 8 -7.37 5.82 -18.33
CA TRP A 8 -7.16 6.83 -17.30
C TRP A 8 -8.26 6.83 -16.24
N ARG A 9 -9.50 6.48 -16.65
CA ARG A 9 -10.62 6.37 -15.72
C ARG A 9 -10.38 5.22 -14.75
N ASP A 10 -10.02 4.05 -15.25
CA ASP A 10 -9.76 2.85 -14.43
C ASP A 10 -8.61 3.13 -13.45
N MET A 11 -7.55 3.81 -13.88
CA MET A 11 -6.46 4.22 -12.98
C MET A 11 -6.92 5.18 -11.88
N ILE A 12 -7.79 6.15 -12.20
CA ILE A 12 -8.33 7.08 -11.22
C ILE A 12 -9.25 6.36 -10.23
N ASP A 13 -10.11 5.46 -10.72
CA ASP A 13 -11.05 4.69 -9.90
C ASP A 13 -10.28 3.78 -8.92
N MET A 14 -9.24 3.08 -9.40
CA MET A 14 -8.34 2.30 -8.53
C MET A 14 -7.59 3.18 -7.51
N LEU A 15 -7.02 4.32 -7.92
CA LEU A 15 -6.34 5.24 -7.00
C LEU A 15 -7.27 5.77 -5.92
N TRP A 16 -8.53 6.02 -6.26
CA TRP A 16 -9.55 6.43 -5.31
C TRP A 16 -9.82 5.33 -4.27
N GLY A 17 -9.98 4.08 -4.72
CA GLY A 17 -10.16 2.91 -3.84
C GLY A 17 -8.98 2.70 -2.89
N ILE A 18 -7.74 2.80 -3.41
CA ILE A 18 -6.51 2.69 -2.63
C ILE A 18 -6.42 3.81 -1.58
N ALA A 19 -6.67 5.07 -1.99
CA ALA A 19 -6.60 6.22 -1.09
C ALA A 19 -7.63 6.11 0.05
N GLY A 20 -8.87 5.72 -0.26
CA GLY A 20 -9.91 5.48 0.75
C GLY A 20 -9.60 4.29 1.68
N GLY A 21 -8.96 3.25 1.14
CA GLY A 21 -8.43 2.13 1.93
C GLY A 21 -7.39 2.60 2.96
N LEU A 22 -6.42 3.40 2.52
CA LEU A 22 -5.37 3.95 3.39
C LEU A 22 -5.92 4.94 4.41
N GLU A 23 -6.84 5.82 4.02
CA GLU A 23 -7.51 6.74 4.95
C GLU A 23 -8.12 5.97 6.13
N ARG A 24 -8.81 4.85 5.84
CA ARG A 24 -9.41 4.01 6.87
C ARG A 24 -8.37 3.32 7.76
N ILE A 25 -7.29 2.79 7.17
CA ILE A 25 -6.18 2.17 7.93
C ILE A 25 -5.53 3.20 8.86
N HIS A 26 -5.22 4.39 8.34
CA HIS A 26 -4.62 5.49 9.10
C HIS A 26 -5.55 6.02 10.19
N GLY A 27 -6.86 6.08 9.92
CA GLY A 27 -7.89 6.43 10.90
C GLY A 27 -7.96 5.47 12.10
N GLU A 28 -7.55 4.22 11.93
CA GLU A 28 -7.39 3.24 13.03
C GLU A 28 -6.03 3.33 13.74
N GLY A 29 -5.19 4.31 13.40
CA GLY A 29 -3.83 4.46 13.95
C GLY A 29 -2.84 3.41 13.45
N LYS A 30 -3.15 2.73 12.34
CA LYS A 30 -2.30 1.71 11.72
C LYS A 30 -1.58 2.30 10.50
N ILE A 31 -0.48 1.64 10.13
CA ILE A 31 0.29 1.94 8.92
C ILE A 31 0.33 0.64 8.11
N HIS A 32 0.13 0.73 6.80
CA HIS A 32 0.14 -0.45 5.93
C HIS A 32 1.55 -1.02 5.76
N GLY A 33 2.59 -0.19 5.62
CA GLY A 33 4.03 -0.55 5.71
C GLY A 33 4.61 -1.49 4.65
N ASN A 34 3.76 -2.14 3.85
CA ASN A 34 4.15 -3.00 2.73
C ASN A 34 3.16 -2.85 1.55
N LEU A 35 2.83 -1.61 1.16
CA LEU A 35 1.93 -1.37 0.04
C LEU A 35 2.70 -1.52 -1.27
N HIS A 36 2.25 -2.41 -2.15
CA HIS A 36 2.76 -2.59 -3.51
C HIS A 36 1.68 -3.29 -4.34
N GLY A 37 1.86 -3.36 -5.67
CA GLY A 37 0.86 -3.96 -6.56
C GLY A 37 0.48 -5.42 -6.26
N GLY A 38 1.33 -6.16 -5.52
CA GLY A 38 1.02 -7.53 -5.09
C GLY A 38 0.07 -7.61 -3.89
N ASN A 39 -0.14 -6.49 -3.19
CA ASN A 39 -1.06 -6.35 -2.06
C ASN A 39 -2.33 -5.58 -2.44
N LEU A 40 -2.56 -5.37 -3.73
CA LEU A 40 -3.78 -4.78 -4.26
C LEU A 40 -4.67 -5.87 -4.86
N LEU A 41 -5.93 -5.87 -4.46
CA LEU A 41 -6.97 -6.73 -5.02
C LEU A 41 -7.77 -5.89 -6.02
N ILE A 42 -7.75 -6.29 -7.29
CA ILE A 42 -8.44 -5.59 -8.37
C ILE A 42 -9.77 -6.29 -8.66
N GLU A 43 -10.84 -5.52 -8.64
CA GLU A 43 -12.18 -5.92 -9.06
C GLU A 43 -12.48 -5.22 -10.38
N ASP A 44 -12.48 -5.99 -11.48
CA ASP A 44 -12.66 -5.47 -12.84
C ASP A 44 -14.04 -5.88 -13.37
N GLU A 45 -14.96 -4.93 -13.42
CA GLU A 45 -16.32 -5.08 -13.94
C GLU A 45 -16.50 -4.31 -15.26
N ASP A 46 -17.53 -4.66 -16.04
CA ASP A 46 -17.81 -4.05 -17.34
C ASP A 46 -17.93 -2.50 -17.32
N THR A 47 -18.22 -1.92 -16.15
CA THR A 47 -18.44 -0.46 -15.99
C THR A 47 -17.46 0.24 -15.06
N SER A 48 -16.60 -0.49 -14.34
CA SER A 48 -15.68 0.08 -13.35
C SER A 48 -14.59 -0.90 -12.95
N THR A 49 -13.40 -0.35 -12.69
CA THR A 49 -12.29 -1.08 -12.07
C THR A 49 -12.04 -0.50 -10.67
N ASP A 50 -12.21 -1.30 -9.62
CA ASP A 50 -11.93 -0.92 -8.23
C ASP A 50 -10.67 -1.62 -7.71
N ALA A 51 -10.02 -1.01 -6.73
CA ALA A 51 -8.83 -1.57 -6.07
C ALA A 51 -8.96 -1.50 -4.55
N ARG A 52 -8.70 -2.63 -3.89
CA ARG A 52 -8.75 -2.76 -2.43
C ARG A 52 -7.41 -3.20 -1.87
N ILE A 53 -7.07 -2.68 -0.70
CA ILE A 53 -5.84 -3.02 0.01
C ILE A 53 -6.03 -4.35 0.73
N GLY A 54 -5.17 -5.32 0.43
CA GLY A 54 -5.03 -6.58 1.16
C GLY A 54 -3.83 -6.57 2.10
N ASP A 55 -3.59 -7.69 2.79
CA ASP A 55 -2.35 -7.95 3.55
C ASP A 55 -1.95 -6.87 4.59
N ILE A 56 -2.94 -6.33 5.30
CA ILE A 56 -2.74 -5.33 6.34
C ILE A 56 -2.00 -5.96 7.54
N GLY A 57 -0.75 -5.57 7.76
CA GLY A 57 -0.06 -5.83 9.03
C GLY A 57 0.51 -7.25 9.21
N LEU A 58 0.68 -8.04 8.15
CA LEU A 58 1.43 -9.31 8.21
C LEU A 58 2.94 -9.15 7.98
N HIS A 59 3.42 -7.91 7.83
CA HIS A 59 4.84 -7.61 7.67
C HIS A 59 5.44 -7.20 9.04
N GLY A 60 6.57 -7.81 9.39
CA GLY A 60 7.26 -7.58 10.65
C GLY A 60 6.96 -8.61 11.75
N PRO A 61 7.69 -8.57 12.90
CA PRO A 61 7.55 -9.55 13.97
C PRO A 61 6.20 -9.41 14.68
N CYS A 62 5.56 -10.52 15.05
CA CYS A 62 4.30 -10.50 15.82
C CYS A 62 4.41 -9.81 17.20
N ASN A 63 5.64 -9.64 17.72
CA ASN A 63 5.91 -8.93 18.96
C ASN A 63 6.42 -7.51 18.68
N ASN A 64 5.64 -6.52 19.08
CA ASN A 64 6.01 -5.09 19.02
C ASN A 64 7.22 -4.74 19.89
N GLU A 65 7.62 -5.62 20.82
CA GLU A 65 8.75 -5.40 21.74
C GLU A 65 10.13 -5.58 21.07
N ASN A 66 10.18 -6.20 19.87
CA ASN A 66 11.41 -6.48 19.13
C ASN A 66 11.46 -5.80 17.75
N LYS A 67 10.76 -4.68 17.56
CA LYS A 67 10.98 -3.85 16.36
C LYS A 67 12.30 -3.10 16.53
N SER A 68 13.42 -3.78 16.29
CA SER A 68 14.69 -3.09 16.05
C SER A 68 14.48 -2.18 14.83
N SER A 69 14.84 -0.90 14.95
CA SER A 69 14.86 0.08 13.85
C SER A 69 15.65 -0.39 12.62
N ASP A 70 16.47 -1.43 12.78
CA ASP A 70 17.42 -1.90 11.79
C ASP A 70 16.80 -2.87 10.77
N GLN A 71 15.55 -3.31 10.96
CA GLN A 71 14.87 -4.22 10.04
C GLN A 71 13.90 -3.48 9.13
N ILE A 72 14.26 -3.43 7.84
CA ILE A 72 13.42 -2.93 6.76
C ILE A 72 12.56 -4.09 6.23
N TYR A 73 11.26 -3.85 6.18
CA TYR A 73 10.25 -4.74 5.63
C TYR A 73 9.62 -4.18 4.35
N GLY A 74 9.15 -5.07 3.50
CA GLY A 74 8.42 -4.76 2.29
C GLY A 74 9.23 -4.79 1.00
N VAL A 75 8.61 -4.38 -0.10
CA VAL A 75 9.18 -4.53 -1.45
C VAL A 75 10.01 -3.30 -1.80
N LEU A 76 11.33 -3.48 -1.95
CA LEU A 76 12.34 -2.41 -1.95
C LEU A 76 12.01 -1.15 -2.81
N PRO A 77 11.48 -1.25 -4.05
CA PRO A 77 11.07 -0.07 -4.82
C PRO A 77 9.99 0.80 -4.15
N TYR A 78 9.14 0.22 -3.32
CA TYR A 78 8.02 0.89 -2.64
C TYR A 78 8.40 1.39 -1.24
N VAL A 79 9.59 1.05 -0.73
CA VAL A 79 10.00 1.45 0.62
C VAL A 79 10.42 2.91 0.64
N ALA A 80 9.78 3.70 1.49
CA ALA A 80 10.03 5.13 1.62
C ALA A 80 11.47 5.44 2.08
N PRO A 81 12.06 6.56 1.62
CA PRO A 81 13.46 6.87 1.87
C PRO A 81 13.79 7.07 3.36
N GLU A 82 12.84 7.52 4.18
CA GLU A 82 12.99 7.59 5.64
C GLU A 82 13.15 6.22 6.27
N VAL A 83 12.39 5.23 5.82
CA VAL A 83 12.49 3.84 6.29
C VAL A 83 13.84 3.24 5.89
N LEU A 84 14.32 3.54 4.67
CA LEU A 84 15.67 3.12 4.23
C LEU A 84 16.80 3.72 5.07
N ARG A 85 16.54 4.84 5.77
CA ARG A 85 17.49 5.47 6.72
C ARG A 85 17.37 4.91 8.15
N GLY A 86 16.50 3.93 8.38
CA GLY A 86 16.24 3.36 9.70
C GLY A 86 15.25 4.18 10.54
N GLU A 87 14.54 5.13 9.94
CA GLU A 87 13.43 5.80 10.61
C GLU A 87 12.20 4.87 10.65
N ASN A 88 11.30 5.10 11.59
CA ASN A 88 10.09 4.30 11.71
C ASN A 88 9.16 4.52 10.50
N TYR A 89 8.44 3.46 10.12
CA TYR A 89 7.31 3.58 9.22
C TYR A 89 6.31 4.63 9.74
N SER A 90 5.72 5.36 8.80
CA SER A 90 4.78 6.43 9.06
C SER A 90 3.63 6.40 8.05
N THR A 91 2.58 7.17 8.28
CA THR A 91 1.54 7.35 7.27
C THR A 91 2.09 7.95 5.97
N ALA A 92 3.14 8.77 6.05
CA ALA A 92 3.84 9.30 4.87
C ALA A 92 4.58 8.20 4.07
N SER A 93 5.04 7.14 4.73
CA SER A 93 5.69 6.02 4.05
C SER A 93 4.72 5.21 3.18
N ASP A 94 3.45 5.10 3.59
CA ASP A 94 2.40 4.53 2.74
C ASP A 94 2.10 5.44 1.54
N MET A 95 2.08 6.76 1.75
CA MET A 95 1.86 7.73 0.67
C MET A 95 2.99 7.71 -0.38
N TYR A 96 4.23 7.50 0.04
CA TYR A 96 5.34 7.27 -0.88
C TYR A 96 5.07 6.03 -1.75
N SER A 97 4.61 4.94 -1.12
CA SER A 97 4.34 3.67 -1.82
C SER A 97 3.27 3.80 -2.91
N ILE A 98 2.25 4.66 -2.72
CA ILE A 98 1.25 4.96 -3.77
C ILE A 98 1.89 5.64 -4.98
N GLY A 99 2.93 6.45 -4.76
CA GLY A 99 3.56 7.27 -5.79
C GLY A 99 4.52 6.53 -6.71
N ILE A 100 4.79 5.25 -6.46
CA ILE A 100 5.70 4.38 -7.21
C ILE A 100 4.90 3.46 -8.15
#